data_AF-A0A822G2Y9-F1
#
_entry.id   AF-A0A822G2Y9-F1
#
_cell.length_a   1.000
_cell.length_b   1.000
_cell.length_c   1.000
_cell.angle_alpha   90.00
_cell.angle_beta   90.00
_cell.angle_gamma   90.00
#
_symmetry.space_group_name_H-M   'P 1'
#
loop_
_entity.id
_entity.type
_entity.pdbx_description
1 polymer ?
#
loop_
_entity_poly.entity_id
_entity_poly.type
_entity_poly.pdbx_seq_one_letter_code
_entity_poly.pdbx_strand_id
1 'polypeptide(L)'
;MMGWNEIMGGSKWHQYTTELDILTKEKLAQNTVVHFWKGSLDLLNKTIFQGYDVVNSNNKYTYLDYNYNRISLEKAYNFDPIPENLLEEYHSKILGLGCQMWGEWIP
;
A
#
# COMPACT_ATOMS: atom_id res chain seq x y z
N MET A 1 -1.24 6.06 -14.52
CA MET A 1 -0.34 6.66 -13.52
C MET A 1 -0.34 5.76 -12.31
N MET A 2 0.78 5.63 -11.59
CA MET A 2 0.85 4.88 -10.33
C MET A 2 1.47 5.78 -9.25
N GLY A 3 0.98 5.67 -8.01
CA GLY A 3 1.54 6.41 -6.89
C GLY A 3 1.24 5.75 -5.55
N TRP A 4 2.00 6.12 -4.53
CA TRP A 4 1.85 5.61 -3.16
C TRP A 4 0.48 5.96 -2.57
N ASN A 5 -0.03 5.15 -1.66
CA ASN A 5 -1.38 5.30 -1.12
C ASN A 5 -1.68 6.63 -0.40
N GLU A 6 -0.66 7.46 -0.13
CA GLU A 6 -0.78 8.88 0.18
C GLU A 6 -1.64 9.66 -0.82
N ILE A 7 -1.63 9.30 -2.11
CA ILE A 7 -2.40 9.99 -3.15
C ILE A 7 -3.92 9.91 -2.94
N MET A 8 -4.38 8.96 -2.12
CA MET A 8 -5.78 8.84 -1.71
C MET A 8 -6.19 9.88 -0.64
N GLY A 9 -5.20 10.57 -0.05
CA GLY A 9 -5.38 11.54 1.02
C GLY A 9 -5.91 10.97 2.33
N GLY A 10 -6.20 11.87 3.26
CA GLY A 10 -6.87 11.57 4.53
C GLY A 10 -6.05 10.77 5.55
N SER A 11 -4.76 10.51 5.31
CA SER A 11 -3.89 9.78 6.24
C SER A 11 -2.50 10.39 6.36
N LYS A 12 -2.02 10.58 7.59
CA LYS A 12 -0.67 11.07 7.89
C LYS A 12 0.28 9.90 8.11
N TRP A 13 1.09 9.56 7.10
CA TRP A 13 2.01 8.42 7.18
C TRP A 13 3.42 8.78 7.62
N HIS A 14 3.79 10.04 7.43
CA HIS A 14 5.07 10.62 7.84
C HIS A 14 4.85 11.68 8.93
N GLN A 15 5.83 11.83 9.82
CA GLN A 15 5.77 12.78 10.92
C GLN A 15 5.73 14.24 10.45
N TYR A 16 6.24 14.53 9.25
CA TYR A 16 6.25 15.85 8.66
C TYR A 16 4.98 16.21 7.86
N THR A 17 4.02 15.27 7.72
CA THR A 17 2.78 15.53 6.97
C THR A 17 1.80 16.36 7.81
N THR A 18 1.36 17.50 7.27
CA THR A 18 0.38 18.39 7.91
C THR A 18 -1.06 18.02 7.53
N GLU A 19 -2.05 18.68 8.15
CA GLU A 19 -3.47 18.50 7.76
C GLU A 19 -3.77 19.07 6.37
N LEU A 20 -3.01 20.07 5.93
CA LEU A 20 -3.12 20.64 4.60
C LEU A 20 -2.66 19.66 3.52
N ASP A 21 -1.66 18.84 3.83
CA ASP A 21 -1.08 17.89 2.87
C ASP A 21 -1.99 16.67 2.61
N ILE A 22 -2.86 16.33 3.54
CA ILE A 22 -3.79 15.19 3.41
C ILE A 22 -5.15 15.58 2.80
N LEU A 23 -5.36 16.87 2.53
CA LEU A 23 -6.61 17.38 1.92
C LEU A 23 -6.64 17.06 0.43
N THR A 24 -7.48 16.12 0.04
CA THR A 24 -7.77 15.82 -1.37
C THR A 24 -8.74 16.85 -1.94
N LYS A 25 -8.27 17.65 -2.89
CA LYS A 25 -9.09 18.65 -3.59
C LYS A 25 -9.65 18.13 -4.93
N GLU A 26 -9.05 17.09 -5.47
CA GLU A 26 -9.38 16.55 -6.79
C GLU A 26 -9.52 15.02 -6.77
N LYS A 27 -10.24 14.50 -7.75
CA LYS A 27 -10.42 13.06 -7.93
C LYS A 27 -9.32 12.51 -8.84
N LEU A 28 -8.72 11.40 -8.46
CA LEU A 28 -7.74 10.70 -9.30
C LEU A 28 -8.41 10.17 -10.58
N ALA A 29 -7.63 10.07 -11.66
CA ALA A 29 -8.09 9.42 -12.88
C ALA A 29 -8.41 7.94 -12.60
N GLN A 30 -9.47 7.39 -13.20
CA GLN A 30 -9.97 6.05 -12.88
C GLN A 30 -8.95 4.93 -13.19
N ASN A 31 -8.01 5.17 -14.10
CA ASN A 31 -6.92 4.26 -14.45
C ASN A 31 -5.66 4.45 -13.58
N THR A 32 -5.79 5.12 -12.43
CA THR A 32 -4.69 5.27 -11.47
C THR A 32 -4.54 3.98 -10.68
N VAL A 33 -3.29 3.49 -10.60
CA VAL A 33 -2.93 2.36 -9.76
C VAL A 33 -2.43 2.89 -8.43
N VAL A 34 -2.98 2.40 -7.32
CA VAL A 34 -2.57 2.78 -5.98
C VAL A 34 -1.58 1.75 -5.43
N HIS A 35 -0.36 2.19 -5.14
CA HIS A 35 0.67 1.37 -4.51
C HIS A 35 0.52 1.44 -2.99
N PHE A 36 -0.05 0.39 -2.40
CA PHE A 36 -0.33 0.34 -0.97
C PHE A 36 0.89 -0.17 -0.20
N TRP A 37 1.57 0.70 0.54
CA TRP A 37 2.77 0.33 1.30
C TRP A 37 2.58 0.41 2.81
N LYS A 38 1.72 1.31 3.29
CA LYS A 38 1.45 1.50 4.71
C LYS A 38 0.02 1.95 4.93
N GLY A 39 -0.66 1.27 5.86
CA GLY A 39 -1.97 1.70 6.34
C GLY A 39 -2.81 0.56 6.90
N SER A 40 -4.11 0.82 7.04
CA SER A 40 -5.09 -0.16 7.47
C SER A 40 -5.73 -0.89 6.29
N LEU A 41 -6.29 -2.07 6.56
CA LEU A 41 -7.12 -2.80 5.58
C LEU A 41 -8.33 -1.96 5.14
N ASP A 42 -8.86 -1.11 6.01
CA ASP A 42 -9.97 -0.21 5.66
C ASP A 42 -9.60 0.76 4.53
N LEU A 43 -8.38 1.30 4.52
CA LEU A 43 -7.93 2.18 3.44
C LEU A 43 -7.78 1.42 2.12
N LEU A 44 -7.24 0.20 2.17
CA LEU A 44 -7.11 -0.66 1.00
C LEU A 44 -8.50 -1.01 0.44
N ASN A 45 -9.43 -1.46 1.29
CA ASN A 45 -10.80 -1.78 0.90
C ASN A 45 -11.51 -0.56 0.32
N LYS A 46 -11.39 0.62 0.97
CA LYS A 46 -11.93 1.88 0.45
C LYS A 46 -11.39 2.22 -0.93
N THR A 47 -10.09 2.01 -1.16
CA THR A 47 -9.45 2.26 -2.47
C THR A 47 -10.02 1.36 -3.55
N ILE A 48 -10.17 0.08 -3.25
CA ILE A 48 -10.77 -0.92 -4.14
C ILE A 48 -12.24 -0.59 -4.44
N PHE A 49 -13.03 -0.23 -3.42
CA PHE A 49 -14.45 0.12 -3.59
C PHE A 49 -14.67 1.42 -4.37
N GLN A 50 -13.66 2.30 -4.41
CA GLN A 50 -13.65 3.47 -5.30
C GLN A 50 -13.28 3.13 -6.75
N GLY A 51 -12.99 1.86 -7.03
CA GLY A 51 -12.77 1.31 -8.36
C GLY A 51 -11.33 1.41 -8.86
N TYR A 52 -10.39 1.80 -8.02
CA TYR A 52 -8.96 1.85 -8.37
C TYR A 52 -8.33 0.45 -8.28
N ASP A 53 -7.34 0.22 -9.13
CA ASP A 53 -6.53 -0.98 -9.06
C ASP A 53 -5.38 -0.77 -8.06
N VAL A 54 -4.96 -1.83 -7.38
CA VAL A 54 -4.04 -1.78 -6.25
C VAL A 54 -2.87 -2.74 -6.47
N VAL A 55 -1.67 -2.28 -6.11
CA VAL A 55 -0.51 -3.16 -5.85
C VAL A 55 -0.28 -3.16 -4.35
N ASN A 56 -0.45 -4.31 -3.69
CA ASN A 56 -0.34 -4.43 -2.24
C ASN A 56 1.09 -4.80 -1.84
N SER A 57 1.83 -3.85 -1.28
CA SER A 57 3.23 -3.97 -0.86
C SER A 57 3.40 -3.55 0.59
N ASN A 58 2.57 -4.11 1.46
CA ASN A 58 2.56 -3.76 2.87
C ASN A 58 3.96 -3.94 3.50
N ASN A 59 4.52 -2.83 3.98
CA ASN A 59 5.90 -2.77 4.49
C ASN A 59 6.20 -3.72 5.64
N LYS A 60 5.17 -4.21 6.34
CA LYS A 60 5.33 -5.20 7.41
C LYS A 60 5.80 -6.55 6.88
N TYR A 61 5.69 -6.78 5.58
CA TYR A 61 5.96 -8.06 4.91
C TYR A 61 6.91 -7.94 3.71
N THR A 62 6.92 -6.82 2.98
CA THR A 62 7.58 -6.73 1.65
C THR A 62 8.80 -5.83 1.57
N TYR A 63 9.21 -5.17 2.65
CA TYR A 63 10.35 -4.24 2.65
C TYR A 63 11.66 -4.97 2.98
N LEU A 64 12.43 -5.31 1.96
CA LEU A 64 13.67 -6.09 2.05
C LEU A 64 14.79 -5.35 2.77
N ASP A 65 14.70 -4.03 2.89
CA ASP A 65 15.61 -3.19 3.67
C ASP A 65 15.38 -3.30 5.20
N TYR A 66 14.29 -3.96 5.65
CA TYR A 66 14.06 -4.19 7.07
C TYR A 66 14.87 -5.39 7.58
N ASN A 67 15.33 -5.30 8.83
CA ASN A 67 16.08 -6.40 9.45
C ASN A 67 15.19 -7.63 9.77
N TYR A 68 15.84 -8.76 10.04
CA TYR A 68 15.19 -10.04 10.33
C TYR A 68 14.19 -9.98 11.50
N ASN A 69 14.45 -9.15 12.52
CA ASN A 69 13.55 -8.98 13.66
C ASN A 69 12.23 -8.29 13.27
N ARG A 70 12.20 -7.53 12.18
CA ARG A 70 10.98 -6.93 11.63
C ARG A 70 10.32 -7.82 10.58
N ILE A 71 11.11 -8.41 9.69
CA ILE A 71 10.62 -9.28 8.62
C ILE A 71 11.52 -10.52 8.53
N SER A 72 11.07 -11.61 9.15
CA SER A 72 11.69 -12.93 8.93
C SER A 72 11.29 -13.47 7.55
N LEU A 73 12.06 -14.45 7.04
CA LEU A 73 11.71 -15.13 5.79
C LEU A 73 10.31 -15.76 5.84
N GLU A 74 9.97 -16.44 6.94
CA GLU A 74 8.65 -17.03 7.14
C GLU A 74 7.54 -15.97 7.09
N LYS A 75 7.76 -14.83 7.74
CA LYS A 75 6.79 -13.73 7.75
C LYS A 75 6.59 -13.13 6.36
N ALA A 76 7.66 -12.92 5.60
CA ALA A 76 7.58 -12.47 4.21
C ALA A 76 6.90 -13.50 3.31
N TYR A 77 7.22 -14.78 3.47
CA TYR A 77 6.69 -15.87 2.66
C TYR A 77 5.18 -16.10 2.86
N ASN A 78 4.69 -15.91 4.08
CA ASN A 78 3.27 -16.06 4.41
C ASN A 78 2.40 -14.84 4.02
N PHE A 79 2.96 -13.86 3.31
CA PHE A 79 2.19 -12.70 2.88
C PHE A 79 1.32 -13.01 1.66
N ASP A 80 0.00 -12.91 1.86
CA ASP A 80 -0.97 -12.90 0.78
C ASP A 80 -1.29 -11.44 0.38
N PRO A 81 -1.07 -11.03 -0.89
CA PRO A 81 -1.46 -9.70 -1.33
C PRO A 81 -2.97 -9.47 -1.31
N ILE A 82 -3.79 -10.53 -1.34
CA ILE A 82 -5.25 -10.46 -1.22
C ILE A 82 -5.63 -10.56 0.27
N PRO A 83 -6.28 -9.52 0.86
CA PRO A 83 -6.74 -9.59 2.23
C PRO A 83 -7.79 -10.71 2.44
N GLU A 84 -7.68 -11.45 3.55
CA GLU A 84 -8.57 -12.59 3.88
C GLU A 84 -10.07 -12.29 3.76
N ASN A 85 -10.49 -11.06 4.05
CA ASN A 85 -11.90 -10.65 4.05
C ASN A 85 -12.32 -9.82 2.81
N LEU A 86 -11.51 -9.83 1.75
CA LEU A 86 -11.88 -9.17 0.49
C LEU A 86 -12.84 -10.07 -0.30
N LEU A 87 -13.99 -9.53 -0.72
CA LEU A 87 -14.94 -10.27 -1.56
C LEU A 87 -14.29 -10.67 -2.90
N GLU A 88 -14.60 -11.87 -3.37
CA GLU A 88 -13.99 -12.49 -4.57
C GLU A 88 -14.11 -11.61 -5.83
N GLU A 89 -15.23 -10.90 -5.98
CA GLU A 89 -15.45 -9.96 -7.10
C GLU A 89 -14.39 -8.86 -7.20
N TYR A 90 -13.77 -8.50 -6.07
CA TYR A 90 -12.72 -7.47 -6.00
C TYR A 90 -11.31 -8.03 -6.04
N HIS A 91 -11.10 -9.35 -6.06
CA HIS A 91 -9.75 -9.92 -6.11
C HIS A 91 -8.98 -9.45 -7.35
N SER A 92 -9.67 -9.28 -8.47
CA SER A 92 -9.11 -8.75 -9.72
C SER A 92 -8.60 -7.30 -9.62
N LYS A 93 -9.03 -6.55 -8.60
CA LYS A 93 -8.53 -5.19 -8.33
C LYS A 93 -7.15 -5.18 -7.69
N ILE A 94 -6.67 -6.31 -7.19
CA ILE A 94 -5.31 -6.46 -6.69
C ILE A 94 -4.46 -7.02 -7.82
N LEU A 95 -3.66 -6.16 -8.44
CA LEU A 95 -2.83 -6.52 -9.59
C LEU A 95 -1.62 -7.38 -9.19
N GLY A 96 -1.25 -7.36 -7.91
CA GLY A 96 -0.14 -8.11 -7.34
C GLY A 96 0.53 -7.38 -6.18
N LEU A 97 1.82 -7.65 -6.00
CA LEU A 97 2.67 -7.06 -4.97
C LEU A 97 4.00 -6.58 -5.55
N GLY A 98 4.69 -5.73 -4.79
CA GLY A 98 6.09 -5.38 -5.01
C GLY A 98 6.88 -5.53 -3.72
N CYS A 99 8.16 -5.86 -3.85
CA CYS A 99 9.11 -5.88 -2.74
C CYS A 99 10.06 -4.70 -2.89
N GLN A 100 10.12 -3.85 -1.86
CA GLN A 100 10.88 -2.61 -1.89
C GLN A 100 12.21 -2.83 -1.18
N MET A 101 13.25 -2.16 -1.65
CA MET A 101 14.55 -2.12 -1.01
C MET A 101 15.01 -0.68 -1.01
N TRP A 102 14.79 0.01 0.11
CA TRP A 102 15.25 1.38 0.29
C TRP A 102 16.73 1.41 0.68
N GLY A 103 17.47 2.33 0.06
CA GLY A 103 18.93 2.34 0.07
C GLY A 103 19.57 3.18 1.18
N GLU A 104 18.83 3.68 2.17
CA GLU A 104 19.39 4.60 3.19
C GLU A 104 20.56 3.99 3.98
N TRP A 105 20.61 2.66 4.07
CA TRP A 105 21.62 1.90 4.84
C TRP A 105 22.35 0.85 4.00
N ILE A 106 22.18 0.86 2.68
CA ILE A 106 22.83 -0.07 1.77
C ILE A 106 24.03 0.66 1.15
N PRO A 107 25.26 0.14 1.32
CA PRO A 107 26.48 0.79 0.84
C PRO A 107 26.59 0.87 -0.68
#